data_AF-X5MMZ0-F1
#
_entry.id   AF-X5MMZ0-F1
#
_cell.length_a   1.000
_cell.length_b   1.000
_cell.length_c   1.000
_cell.angle_alpha   90.00
_cell.angle_beta   90.00
_cell.angle_gamma   90.00
#
_symmetry.space_group_name_H-M   'P 1'
#
loop_
_entity.id
_entity.type
_entity.pdbx_description
1 polymer ?
#
loop_
_entity_poly.entity_id
_entity_poly.type
_entity_poly.pdbx_seq_one_letter_code
_entity_poly.pdbx_strand_id
1 'polypeptide(L)'
;MDWKDIGRSVAKSAPLIGGLLGGPAGGAIGAIVASVLGTEAKPDEVAAVLRTDPDALAKVIEVEAKQQVELTRMTLEAETARFGQQHETIRAELANENIWKSGWRPFFGWSSGVVWLAMGLGIVYSIIFKPAEAPQIMEAVAAMTGLFGIALTVLGVNIHQRSQDKRRLLGQPDSGIFSTMGTLLGRGVQ
;
A
#
# COMPACT_ATOMS: atom_id res chain seq x y z
N MET A 1 9.33 28.44 18.60
CA MET A 1 9.21 27.93 17.22
C MET A 1 9.62 26.47 17.23
N ASP A 2 8.96 25.63 16.43
CA ASP A 2 9.35 24.22 16.28
C ASP A 2 10.27 24.02 15.08
N TRP A 3 11.15 23.00 15.14
CA TRP A 3 12.02 22.60 14.03
C TRP A 3 11.27 22.35 12.72
N LYS A 4 10.00 21.93 12.80
CA LYS A 4 9.10 21.78 11.66
C LYS A 4 8.80 23.09 10.93
N ASP A 5 8.63 24.18 11.65
CA ASP A 5 8.30 25.48 11.05
C ASP A 5 9.54 26.10 10.38
N ILE A 6 10.70 25.90 10.99
CA ILE A 6 12.01 26.27 10.43
C ILE A 6 12.28 25.45 9.17
N GLY A 7 12.09 24.13 9.24
CA GLY A 7 12.25 23.22 8.10
C GLY A 7 11.38 23.60 6.90
N ARG A 8 10.12 24.01 7.11
CA ARG A 8 9.25 24.50 6.02
C ARG A 8 9.74 25.80 5.37
N SER A 9 10.33 26.70 6.14
CA SER A 9 10.87 27.96 5.62
C SER A 9 12.14 27.70 4.81
N VAL A 10 13.03 26.85 5.34
CA VAL A 10 14.29 26.47 4.70
C VAL A 10 14.04 25.60 3.47
N ALA A 11 13.03 24.71 3.47
CA ALA A 11 12.70 23.83 2.36
C ALA A 11 12.36 24.55 1.05
N LYS A 12 11.97 25.84 1.10
CA LYS A 12 11.72 26.65 -0.10
C LYS A 12 12.99 27.00 -0.87
N SER A 13 14.14 27.00 -0.20
CA SER A 13 15.43 27.41 -0.76
C SER A 13 16.48 26.30 -0.69
N ALA A 14 16.34 25.40 0.27
CA ALA A 14 17.21 24.27 0.59
C ALA A 14 16.33 23.04 0.90
N PRO A 15 15.81 22.35 -0.14
CA PRO A 15 14.78 21.31 0.00
C PRO A 15 15.22 20.10 0.83
N LEU A 16 16.45 19.62 0.68
CA LEU A 16 16.95 18.44 1.39
C LEU A 16 17.16 18.75 2.87
N ILE A 17 17.82 19.87 3.19
CA ILE A 17 18.05 20.27 4.57
C ILE A 17 16.73 20.66 5.25
N GLY A 18 15.83 21.35 4.55
CA GLY A 18 14.50 21.70 5.06
C GLY A 18 13.60 20.47 5.31
N GLY A 19 13.65 19.47 4.43
CA GLY A 19 12.94 18.20 4.61
C GLY A 19 13.47 17.39 5.80
N LEU A 20 14.79 17.40 6.01
CA LEU A 20 15.44 16.75 7.14
C LEU A 20 15.17 17.47 8.47
N LEU A 21 15.15 18.81 8.48
CA LEU A 21 14.74 19.65 9.63
C LEU A 21 13.26 19.47 9.99
N GLY A 22 12.39 19.29 9.00
CA GLY A 22 10.96 19.04 9.19
C GLY A 22 10.62 17.59 9.57
N GLY A 23 11.57 16.67 9.45
CA GLY A 23 11.41 15.25 9.72
C GLY A 23 11.59 14.88 11.20
N PRO A 24 11.39 13.59 11.56
CA PRO A 24 11.57 13.09 12.92
C PRO A 24 13.00 13.24 13.46
N ALA A 25 14.00 13.42 12.58
CA ALA A 25 15.39 13.71 12.93
C ALA A 25 15.72 15.21 12.98
N GLY A 26 14.71 16.09 12.94
CA GLY A 26 14.89 17.54 12.78
C GLY A 26 15.76 18.21 13.84
N GLY A 27 15.75 17.71 15.08
CA GLY A 27 16.63 18.23 16.14
C GLY A 27 18.13 17.93 15.92
N ALA A 28 18.47 16.77 15.35
CA ALA A 28 19.87 16.42 15.08
C ALA A 28 20.45 17.25 13.91
N ILE A 29 19.64 17.45 12.87
CA ILE A 29 20.01 18.28 11.72
C ILE A 29 20.02 19.76 12.11
N GLY A 30 19.12 20.16 13.01
CA GLY A 30 19.10 21.49 13.62
C GLY A 30 20.38 21.83 14.37
N ALA A 31 20.97 20.87 15.09
CA ALA A 31 22.26 21.04 15.76
C ALA A 31 23.44 21.18 14.77
N ILE A 32 23.41 20.46 13.65
CA ILE A 32 24.42 20.59 12.59
C ILE A 32 24.33 21.98 11.94
N VAL A 33 23.11 22.43 11.61
CA VAL A 33 22.89 23.78 11.05
C VAL A 33 23.33 24.86 12.05
N ALA A 34 23.03 24.70 13.34
CA ALA A 34 23.49 25.61 14.39
C ALA A 34 25.03 25.67 14.48
N SER A 35 25.71 24.52 14.34
CA SER A 35 27.18 24.47 14.33
C SER A 35 27.81 25.16 13.11
N VAL A 36 27.16 25.10 11.94
CA VAL A 36 27.60 25.77 10.71
C VAL A 36 27.36 27.28 10.79
N LEU A 37 26.27 27.70 11.45
CA LEU A 37 25.90 29.10 11.64
C LEU A 37 26.59 29.75 12.86
N GLY A 38 27.23 28.96 13.73
CA GLY A 38 27.88 29.44 14.94
C GLY A 38 26.90 29.87 16.04
N THR A 39 25.69 29.31 16.04
CA THR A 39 24.60 29.64 16.99
C THR A 39 24.36 28.50 17.98
N GLU A 40 23.62 28.77 19.06
CA GLU A 40 23.21 27.69 19.96
C GLU A 40 22.22 26.76 19.24
N ALA A 41 22.25 25.46 19.55
CA ALA A 41 21.39 24.44 18.95
C ALA A 41 19.94 24.50 19.47
N LYS A 42 19.38 25.71 19.59
CA LYS A 42 18.00 25.98 19.95
C LYS A 42 17.22 26.41 18.71
N PRO A 43 16.02 25.84 18.47
CA PRO A 43 15.22 26.19 17.30
C PRO A 43 14.92 27.69 17.22
N ASP A 44 14.69 28.36 18.36
CA ASP A 44 14.41 29.80 18.38
C ASP A 44 15.62 30.67 17.97
N GLU A 45 16.85 30.27 18.34
CA GLU A 45 18.06 31.02 17.96
C GLU A 45 18.45 30.82 16.50
N VAL A 46 18.37 29.58 16.02
CA VAL A 46 18.62 29.27 14.60
C VAL A 46 17.58 29.97 13.72
N ALA A 47 16.31 30.00 14.13
CA ALA A 47 15.27 30.71 13.39
C ALA A 47 15.46 32.23 13.40
N ALA A 48 15.95 32.79 14.51
CA ALA A 48 16.27 34.21 14.60
C ALA A 48 17.38 34.58 13.60
N VAL A 49 18.48 33.83 13.61
CA VAL A 49 19.62 34.07 12.70
C VAL A 49 19.25 33.86 11.24
N LEU A 50 18.48 32.82 10.91
CA LEU A 50 17.97 32.60 9.55
C LEU A 50 16.99 33.68 9.06
N ARG A 51 16.37 34.45 9.97
CA ARG A 51 15.49 35.58 9.62
C ARG A 51 16.23 36.90 9.54
N THR A 52 17.23 37.11 10.39
CA THR A 52 17.97 38.37 10.47
C THR A 52 19.13 38.46 9.49
N ASP A 53 19.69 37.31 9.08
CA ASP A 53 20.87 37.25 8.25
C ASP A 53 20.60 36.50 6.92
N PRO A 54 20.52 37.22 5.79
CA PRO A 54 20.42 36.62 4.46
C PRO A 54 21.64 35.74 4.11
N ASP A 55 22.81 36.03 4.67
CA ASP A 55 24.05 35.28 4.41
C ASP A 55 24.05 33.92 5.13
N ALA A 56 23.33 33.81 6.25
CA ALA A 56 23.11 32.54 6.94
C ALA A 56 22.31 31.56 6.06
N LEU A 57 21.27 32.05 5.38
CA LEU A 57 20.50 31.23 4.43
C LEU A 57 21.36 30.84 3.21
N ALA A 58 22.17 31.76 2.70
CA ALA A 58 23.08 31.50 1.58
C ALA A 58 24.11 30.41 1.91
N LYS A 59 24.66 30.40 3.14
CA LYS A 59 25.57 29.34 3.62
C LYS A 59 24.89 27.99 3.70
N VAL A 60 23.63 27.92 4.16
CA VAL A 60 22.87 26.66 4.20
C VAL A 60 22.62 26.12 2.78
N ILE A 61 22.29 26.99 1.84
CA ILE A 61 22.12 26.63 0.42
C ILE A 61 23.44 26.15 -0.19
N GLU A 62 24.55 26.82 0.12
CA GLU A 62 25.88 26.42 -0.35
C GLU A 62 26.30 25.05 0.21
N VAL A 63 26.00 24.77 1.47
CA VAL A 63 26.25 23.45 2.09
C VAL A 63 25.39 22.38 1.44
N GLU A 64 24.11 22.64 1.18
CA GLU A 64 23.25 21.71 0.46
C GLU A 64 23.76 21.45 -0.96
N ALA A 65 24.19 22.49 -1.69
CA ALA A 65 24.73 22.36 -3.03
C ALA A 65 26.05 21.57 -3.05
N LYS A 66 26.95 21.82 -2.09
CA LYS A 66 28.23 21.10 -1.97
C LYS A 66 28.06 19.64 -1.58
N GLN A 67 27.05 19.32 -0.77
CA GLN A 67 26.82 17.98 -0.23
C GLN A 67 25.58 17.29 -0.81
N GLN A 68 25.04 17.80 -1.92
CA GLN A 68 23.78 17.33 -2.49
C GLN A 68 23.81 15.83 -2.78
N VAL A 69 24.92 15.32 -3.32
CA VAL A 69 25.11 13.90 -3.65
C VAL A 69 25.11 13.04 -2.39
N GLU A 70 25.80 13.48 -1.33
CA GLU A 70 25.90 12.73 -0.07
C GLU A 70 24.58 12.75 0.70
N LEU A 71 23.91 13.90 0.74
CA LEU A 71 22.57 14.05 1.34
C LEU A 71 21.54 13.17 0.60
N THR A 72 21.56 13.18 -0.73
CA THR A 72 20.69 12.33 -1.55
C THR A 72 20.98 10.86 -1.27
N ARG A 73 22.25 10.46 -1.21
CA ARG A 73 22.67 9.10 -0.87
C ARG A 73 22.15 8.65 0.50
N MET A 74 22.34 9.46 1.55
CA MET A 74 21.84 9.17 2.89
C MET A 74 20.30 9.06 2.93
N THR A 75 19.59 9.89 2.17
CA THR A 75 18.12 9.78 2.07
C THR A 75 17.68 8.48 1.38
N LEU A 76 18.34 8.08 0.29
CA LEU A 76 18.07 6.79 -0.37
C LEU A 76 18.41 5.61 0.55
N GLU A 77 19.53 5.67 1.28
CA GLU A 77 19.92 4.62 2.25
C GLU A 77 18.90 4.51 3.40
N ALA A 78 18.38 5.63 3.90
CA ALA A 78 17.33 5.64 4.90
C ALA A 78 16.00 5.09 4.36
N GLU A 79 15.62 5.44 3.14
CA GLU A 79 14.42 4.91 2.49
C GLU A 79 14.53 3.41 2.20
N THR A 80 15.67 2.96 1.68
CA THR A 80 15.94 1.53 1.44
C THR A 80 15.95 0.72 2.74
N ALA A 81 16.50 1.26 3.83
CA ALA A 81 16.42 0.63 5.15
C ALA A 81 14.96 0.52 5.64
N ARG A 82 14.15 1.56 5.45
CA ARG A 82 12.70 1.52 5.76
C ARG A 82 11.96 0.48 4.94
N PHE A 83 12.22 0.39 3.63
CA PHE A 83 11.64 -0.65 2.77
C PHE A 83 12.08 -2.05 3.24
N GLY A 84 13.34 -2.22 3.63
CA GLY A 84 13.85 -3.46 4.20
C GLY A 84 13.09 -3.91 5.45
N GLN A 85 12.89 -3.00 6.41
CA GLN A 85 12.12 -3.28 7.63
C GLN A 85 10.64 -3.61 7.35
N GLN A 86 10.02 -2.90 6.40
CA GLN A 86 8.66 -3.19 5.97
C GLN A 86 8.57 -4.58 5.34
N HIS A 87 9.51 -4.94 4.46
CA HIS A 87 9.57 -6.26 3.83
C HIS A 87 9.79 -7.38 4.84
N GLU A 88 10.65 -7.15 5.84
CA GLU A 88 10.87 -8.10 6.94
C GLU A 88 9.61 -8.32 7.76
N THR A 89 8.90 -7.25 8.10
CA THR A 89 7.61 -7.33 8.82
C THR A 89 6.56 -8.08 7.99
N ILE A 90 6.43 -7.77 6.70
CA ILE A 90 5.50 -8.46 5.79
C ILE A 90 5.86 -9.95 5.69
N ARG A 91 7.15 -10.29 5.60
CA ARG A 91 7.61 -11.69 5.56
C ARG A 91 7.32 -12.41 6.87
N ALA A 92 7.53 -11.74 8.01
CA ALA A 92 7.20 -12.29 9.32
C ALA A 92 5.68 -12.52 9.49
N GLU A 93 4.85 -11.61 8.97
CA GLU A 93 3.39 -11.78 8.95
C GLU A 93 2.94 -12.92 8.03
N LEU A 94 3.58 -13.09 6.87
CA LEU A 94 3.32 -14.20 5.95
C LEU A 94 3.77 -15.55 6.52
N ALA A 95 4.85 -15.57 7.30
CA ALA A 95 5.34 -16.79 7.94
C ALA A 95 4.39 -17.30 9.04
N ASN A 96 3.61 -16.41 9.67
CA ASN A 96 2.57 -16.77 10.62
C ASN A 96 1.22 -17.00 9.92
N GLU A 97 1.18 -17.99 9.02
CA GLU A 97 -0.07 -18.42 8.38
C GLU A 97 -0.99 -19.11 9.39
N ASN A 98 -1.99 -18.39 9.88
CA ASN A 98 -3.06 -18.98 10.69
C ASN A 98 -4.07 -19.69 9.76
N ILE A 99 -4.44 -20.93 10.10
CA ILE A 99 -5.44 -21.76 9.39
C ILE A 99 -6.76 -21.00 9.19
N TRP A 100 -7.14 -20.15 10.14
CA TRP A 100 -8.34 -19.32 10.00
C TRP A 100 -8.23 -18.23 8.92
N LYS A 101 -7.02 -17.72 8.63
CA LYS A 101 -6.77 -16.66 7.63
C LYS A 101 -6.53 -17.22 6.23
N SER A 102 -5.87 -18.38 6.10
CA SER A 102 -5.62 -19.04 4.81
C SER A 102 -6.73 -20.01 4.40
N GLY A 103 -7.35 -20.68 5.38
CA GLY A 103 -8.35 -21.73 5.15
C GLY A 103 -9.78 -21.24 4.92
N TRP A 104 -10.16 -20.04 5.37
CA TRP A 104 -11.52 -19.52 5.16
C TRP A 104 -11.86 -19.33 3.68
N ARG A 105 -10.87 -18.91 2.88
CA ARG A 105 -11.02 -18.65 1.44
C ARG A 105 -11.43 -19.94 0.69
N PRO A 106 -10.70 -21.07 0.81
CA PRO A 106 -11.16 -22.36 0.30
C PRO A 106 -12.47 -22.85 0.94
N PHE A 107 -12.64 -22.70 2.26
CA PHE A 107 -13.81 -23.20 2.98
C PHE A 107 -15.12 -22.62 2.44
N PHE A 108 -15.16 -21.32 2.15
CA PHE A 108 -16.34 -20.68 1.55
C PHE A 108 -16.70 -21.29 0.18
N GLY A 109 -15.69 -21.58 -0.66
CA GLY A 109 -15.89 -22.21 -1.96
C GLY A 109 -16.47 -23.62 -1.85
N TRP A 110 -15.89 -24.45 -0.98
CA TRP A 110 -16.36 -25.84 -0.77
C TRP A 110 -17.75 -25.89 -0.15
N SER A 111 -18.01 -25.08 0.90
CA SER A 111 -19.33 -25.02 1.55
C SER A 111 -20.42 -24.55 0.59
N SER A 112 -20.14 -23.54 -0.24
CA SER A 112 -21.07 -23.07 -1.28
C SER A 112 -21.39 -24.17 -2.30
N GLY A 113 -20.36 -24.93 -2.73
CA GLY A 113 -20.54 -26.08 -3.62
C GLY A 113 -21.44 -27.17 -3.03
N VAL A 114 -21.28 -27.48 -1.73
CA VAL A 114 -22.12 -28.46 -1.03
C VAL A 114 -23.56 -27.97 -0.93
N VAL A 115 -23.77 -26.70 -0.57
CA VAL A 115 -25.12 -26.11 -0.46
C VAL A 115 -25.83 -26.13 -1.82
N TRP A 116 -25.14 -25.79 -2.90
CA TRP A 116 -25.73 -25.81 -4.25
C TRP A 116 -26.01 -27.23 -4.74
N LEU A 117 -25.14 -28.20 -4.44
CA LEU A 117 -25.41 -29.60 -4.72
C LEU A 117 -26.69 -30.06 -3.99
N ALA A 118 -26.79 -29.78 -2.69
CA ALA A 118 -27.97 -30.13 -1.90
C ALA A 118 -29.24 -29.45 -2.43
N MET A 119 -29.15 -28.17 -2.82
CA MET A 119 -30.25 -27.44 -3.43
C MET A 119 -30.67 -28.06 -4.77
N GLY A 120 -29.71 -28.39 -5.64
CA GLY A 120 -29.98 -29.04 -6.93
C GLY A 120 -30.64 -30.42 -6.75
N LEU A 121 -30.15 -31.23 -5.80
CA LEU A 121 -30.77 -32.51 -5.45
C LEU A 121 -32.18 -32.32 -4.89
N GLY A 122 -32.40 -31.29 -4.06
CA GLY A 122 -33.73 -30.94 -3.55
C GLY A 122 -34.72 -30.57 -4.65
N ILE A 123 -34.28 -29.81 -5.66
CA ILE A 123 -35.11 -29.47 -6.82
C ILE A 123 -35.46 -30.74 -7.61
N VAL A 124 -34.48 -31.59 -7.93
CA VAL A 124 -34.72 -32.87 -8.64
C VAL A 124 -35.68 -33.76 -7.86
N TYR A 125 -35.49 -33.88 -6.54
CA TYR A 125 -36.38 -34.62 -5.65
C TYR A 125 -37.81 -34.05 -5.70
N SER A 126 -37.97 -32.72 -5.65
CA SER A 126 -39.28 -32.08 -5.69
C SER A 126 -40.04 -32.36 -6.99
N ILE A 127 -39.35 -32.38 -8.13
CA ILE A 127 -39.96 -32.66 -9.43
C ILE A 127 -40.48 -34.11 -9.49
N ILE A 128 -39.73 -35.06 -8.94
CA ILE A 128 -40.05 -36.49 -9.01
C ILE A 128 -41.13 -36.89 -8.00
N PHE A 129 -41.02 -36.43 -6.74
CA PHE A 129 -41.86 -36.91 -5.65
C PHE A 129 -42.93 -35.93 -5.19
N LYS A 130 -42.80 -34.64 -5.53
CA LYS A 130 -43.68 -33.54 -5.08
C LYS A 130 -44.00 -32.55 -6.22
N PRO A 131 -44.47 -33.02 -7.40
CA PRO A 131 -44.60 -32.18 -8.60
C PRO A 131 -45.56 -31.00 -8.43
N ALA A 132 -46.54 -31.10 -7.52
CA ALA A 132 -47.46 -29.99 -7.22
C ALA A 132 -46.77 -28.81 -6.50
N GLU A 133 -45.72 -29.07 -5.72
CA GLU A 133 -44.98 -28.05 -4.96
C GLU A 133 -43.75 -27.53 -5.76
N ALA A 134 -43.31 -28.26 -6.78
CA ALA A 134 -42.11 -27.95 -7.57
C ALA A 134 -42.10 -26.53 -8.18
N PRO A 135 -43.21 -25.99 -8.75
CA PRO A 135 -43.22 -24.62 -9.28
C PRO A 135 -42.91 -23.56 -8.21
N GLN A 136 -43.49 -23.71 -7.01
CA GLN A 136 -43.27 -22.78 -5.90
C GLN A 136 -41.83 -22.84 -5.38
N ILE A 137 -41.24 -24.04 -5.34
CA ILE A 137 -39.84 -24.24 -4.95
C ILE A 137 -38.91 -23.58 -5.99
N MET A 138 -39.18 -23.74 -7.28
CA MET A 138 -38.41 -23.10 -8.35
C MET A 138 -38.52 -21.58 -8.30
N GLU A 139 -39.70 -21.03 -8.00
CA GLU A 139 -39.91 -19.59 -7.81
C GLU A 139 -39.14 -19.06 -6.59
N ALA A 140 -39.15 -19.79 -5.47
CA ALA A 140 -38.37 -19.43 -4.29
C ALA A 140 -36.86 -19.41 -4.58
N VAL A 141 -36.36 -20.38 -5.34
CA VAL A 141 -34.95 -20.40 -5.79
C VAL A 141 -34.66 -19.23 -6.73
N ALA A 142 -35.59 -18.90 -7.65
CA ALA A 142 -35.45 -17.75 -8.53
C ALA A 142 -35.43 -16.43 -7.76
N ALA A 143 -36.23 -16.28 -6.71
CA ALA A 143 -36.23 -15.12 -5.83
C ALA A 143 -34.87 -14.91 -5.12
N MET A 144 -34.10 -15.99 -4.92
CA MET A 144 -32.76 -15.94 -4.33
C MET A 144 -31.65 -15.57 -5.34
N THR A 145 -31.96 -15.32 -6.61
CA THR A 145 -30.96 -15.02 -7.66
C THR A 145 -30.04 -13.85 -7.31
N GLY A 146 -30.55 -12.82 -6.61
CA GLY A 146 -29.73 -11.69 -6.16
C GLY A 146 -28.62 -12.11 -5.19
N LEU A 147 -28.90 -13.06 -4.28
CA LEU A 147 -27.91 -13.63 -3.37
C LEU A 147 -26.84 -14.42 -4.14
N PHE A 148 -27.23 -15.17 -5.18
CA PHE A 148 -26.29 -15.91 -6.02
C PHE A 148 -25.36 -14.98 -6.79
N GLY A 149 -25.84 -13.85 -7.30
CA GLY A 149 -25.00 -12.85 -7.96
C GLY A 149 -23.89 -12.34 -7.05
N ILE A 150 -24.21 -12.04 -5.78
CA ILE A 150 -23.22 -11.61 -4.78
C ILE A 150 -22.23 -12.75 -4.48
N ALA A 151 -22.73 -13.97 -4.23
CA ALA A 151 -21.88 -15.11 -3.92
C ALA A 151 -20.91 -15.45 -5.07
N LEU A 152 -21.38 -15.43 -6.31
CA LEU A 152 -20.57 -15.65 -7.51
C LEU A 152 -19.52 -14.54 -7.71
N THR A 153 -19.87 -13.29 -7.37
CA THR A 153 -18.91 -12.18 -7.42
C THR A 153 -17.78 -12.39 -6.41
N VAL A 154 -18.11 -12.77 -5.17
CA VAL A 154 -17.11 -13.07 -4.14
C VAL A 154 -16.22 -14.23 -4.56
N LEU A 155 -16.81 -15.30 -5.12
CA LEU A 155 -16.06 -16.45 -5.62
C LEU A 155 -15.15 -16.06 -6.81
N GLY A 156 -15.65 -15.21 -7.72
CA GLY A 156 -14.88 -14.69 -8.85
C GLY A 156 -13.66 -13.89 -8.41
N VAL A 157 -13.82 -12.97 -7.45
CA VAL A 157 -12.70 -12.21 -6.86
C VAL A 157 -11.69 -13.14 -6.18
N ASN A 158 -12.16 -14.14 -5.44
CA ASN A 158 -11.30 -15.12 -4.78
C ASN A 158 -10.46 -15.94 -5.78
N ILE A 159 -11.09 -16.45 -6.84
CA ILE A 159 -10.40 -17.20 -7.91
C ILE A 159 -9.39 -16.31 -8.63
N HIS A 160 -9.74 -15.04 -8.90
CA HIS A 160 -8.84 -14.10 -9.55
C HIS A 160 -7.59 -13.84 -8.72
N GLN A 161 -7.76 -13.49 -7.44
CA GLN A 161 -6.64 -13.24 -6.53
C GLN A 161 -5.76 -14.49 -6.37
N ARG A 162 -6.35 -15.67 -6.16
CA ARG A 162 -5.60 -16.94 -6.05
C ARG A 162 -4.80 -17.25 -7.31
N SER A 163 -5.34 -16.92 -8.49
CA SER A 163 -4.64 -17.10 -9.76
C SER A 163 -3.46 -16.15 -9.90
N GLN A 164 -3.61 -14.89 -9.46
CA GLN A 164 -2.49 -13.95 -9.41
C GLN A 164 -1.42 -14.40 -8.42
N ASP A 165 -1.79 -14.87 -7.22
CA ASP A 165 -0.85 -15.34 -6.21
C ASP A 165 0.01 -16.49 -6.74
N LYS A 166 -0.61 -17.46 -7.43
CA LYS A 166 0.13 -18.55 -8.11
C LYS A 166 1.10 -18.04 -9.17
N ARG A 167 0.74 -16.98 -9.90
CA ARG A 167 1.58 -16.43 -10.97
C ARG A 167 2.75 -15.65 -10.44
N ARG A 168 2.57 -14.89 -9.35
CA ARG A 168 3.65 -14.25 -8.61
C ARG A 168 4.65 -15.26 -8.07
N LEU A 169 4.16 -16.38 -7.51
CA LEU A 169 5.01 -17.50 -7.06
C LEU A 169 5.81 -18.13 -8.21
N LEU A 170 5.25 -18.17 -9.41
CA LEU A 170 5.91 -18.68 -10.61
C LEU A 170 6.77 -17.63 -11.34
N GLY A 171 6.91 -16.41 -10.81
CA GLY A 171 7.64 -15.32 -11.46
C GLY A 171 7.03 -14.84 -12.78
N GLN A 172 5.75 -15.14 -13.04
CA GLN A 172 5.05 -14.74 -14.26
C GLN A 172 4.49 -13.33 -14.12
N PRO A 173 4.52 -12.50 -15.18
CA PRO A 173 4.00 -11.13 -15.14
C PRO A 173 2.49 -11.12 -14.87
N ASP A 174 2.00 -10.19 -14.05
CA ASP A 174 0.57 -10.06 -13.74
C ASP A 174 -0.26 -9.84 -15.03
N SER A 175 -1.27 -10.68 -15.25
CA SER A 175 -2.28 -10.53 -16.31
C SER A 175 -3.61 -10.12 -15.69
N GLY A 176 -3.77 -8.84 -15.46
CA GLY A 176 -5.05 -8.20 -15.30
C GLY A 176 -5.46 -7.59 -16.65
N ILE A 177 -6.77 -7.40 -16.86
CA ILE A 177 -7.28 -6.70 -18.05
C ILE A 177 -6.59 -5.32 -18.20
N PHE A 178 -6.32 -4.66 -17.08
CA PHE A 178 -5.59 -3.39 -17.02
C PHE A 178 -4.09 -3.49 -17.37
N SER A 179 -3.40 -4.58 -17.02
CA SER A 179 -1.99 -4.75 -17.42
C SER A 179 -1.85 -5.10 -18.90
N THR A 180 -2.80 -5.86 -19.45
CA THR A 180 -2.87 -6.13 -20.89
C THR A 180 -3.13 -4.85 -21.68
N MET A 181 -4.03 -3.98 -21.21
CA MET A 181 -4.25 -2.66 -21.83
C MET A 181 -3.02 -1.75 -21.72
N GLY A 182 -2.33 -1.72 -20.57
CA GLY A 182 -1.07 -0.99 -20.43
C GLY A 182 0.02 -1.47 -21.40
N THR A 183 0.13 -2.79 -21.59
CA THR A 183 1.09 -3.38 -22.53
C THR A 183 0.73 -3.10 -24.00
N LEU A 184 -0.57 -3.06 -24.32
CA LEU A 184 -1.06 -2.74 -25.66
C LEU A 184 -0.88 -1.25 -25.99
N LEU A 185 -1.16 -0.35 -25.04
CA LEU A 185 -0.95 1.08 -25.20
C LEU A 185 0.54 1.45 -25.24
N GLY A 186 1.38 0.78 -24.44
CA GLY A 186 2.83 0.98 -24.44
C GLY A 186 3.54 0.47 -25.70
N ARG A 187 2.96 -0.47 -26.44
CA ARG A 187 3.49 -0.96 -27.73
C ARG A 187 3.16 -0.06 -28.93
N GLY A 188 2.34 0.97 -28.77
CA GLY A 188 2.01 1.95 -29.82
C GLY A 188 2.91 3.19 -29.87
N VAL A 189 3.95 3.26 -29.03
CA VAL A 189 4.85 4.44 -28.88
C VAL A 189 6.31 4.08 -29.23
N GLN A 190 6.54 3.11 -30.10
CA GLN A 190 7.85 2.88 -30.72
C GLN A 190 7.76 3.02 -32.24
#